data_AF-A0A453L8P6-F1
#
_entry.id   AF-A0A453L8P6-F1
#
_cell.length_a   1.000
_cell.length_b   1.000
_cell.length_c   1.000
_cell.angle_alpha   90.00
_cell.angle_beta   90.00
_cell.angle_gamma   90.00
#
_symmetry.space_group_name_H-M   'P 1'
#
loop_
_entity.id
_entity.type
_entity.pdbx_description
1 polymer ?
#
loop_
_entity_poly.entity_id
_entity_poly.type
_entity_poly.pdbx_seq_one_letter_code
_entity_poly.pdbx_strand_id
1 'polypeptide(L)'
;SKAQLVVIAHDVDPIELVVWLPALCRKMEVPYCIVKGKSRLGSIVHKKTASVLCLTTVKNEDKLEFSKILEAIKANFNDKFDEVRKKWGGGVMGSKSQAKTKARERLIAKEAAQRMN
;
A
#
# COMPACT_ATOMS: atom_id res chain seq x y z
N SER A 1 -8.81 -0.33 -22.91
CA SER A 1 -8.58 0.72 -21.89
C SER A 1 -7.40 1.58 -22.33
N LYS A 2 -7.40 2.90 -22.05
CA LYS A 2 -6.32 3.82 -22.47
C LYS A 2 -5.12 3.85 -21.49
N ALA A 3 -5.32 3.37 -20.26
CA ALA A 3 -4.30 3.34 -19.21
C ALA A 3 -3.63 1.97 -19.13
N GLN A 4 -2.30 1.95 -19.07
CA GLN A 4 -1.50 0.74 -18.89
C GLN A 4 -1.03 0.56 -17.43
N LEU A 5 -0.72 1.65 -16.73
CA LEU A 5 -0.35 1.64 -15.31
C LEU A 5 -0.83 2.92 -14.63
N VAL A 6 -1.35 2.79 -13.42
CA VAL A 6 -1.71 3.92 -12.54
C VAL A 6 -0.84 3.92 -11.29
N VAL A 7 -0.19 5.04 -11.00
CA VAL A 7 0.67 5.23 -9.84
C VAL A 7 0.03 6.27 -8.91
N ILE A 8 -0.25 5.89 -7.67
CA ILE A 8 -0.97 6.70 -6.69
C ILE A 8 -0.01 7.09 -5.57
N ALA A 9 0.01 8.37 -5.16
CA ALA A 9 0.78 8.78 -4.00
C ALA A 9 0.08 8.40 -2.69
N HIS A 10 0.85 8.01 -1.66
CA HIS A 10 0.29 7.63 -0.36
C HIS A 10 -0.09 8.80 0.57
N ASP A 11 0.45 10.00 0.32
CA ASP A 11 0.46 11.19 1.19
C ASP A 11 -0.37 12.33 0.59
N VAL A 12 -1.39 11.97 -0.19
CA VAL A 12 -2.35 12.93 -0.74
C VAL A 12 -3.24 13.44 0.39
N ASP A 13 -3.39 14.74 0.41
CA ASP A 13 -4.22 15.48 1.35
C ASP A 13 -4.95 16.55 0.53
N PRO A 14 -6.29 16.53 0.45
CA PRO A 14 -7.24 15.59 1.08
C PRO A 14 -7.26 14.18 0.43
N ILE A 15 -7.45 13.13 1.22
CA ILE A 15 -7.34 11.72 0.77
C ILE A 15 -8.51 11.27 -0.12
N GLU A 16 -9.65 11.95 -0.03
CA GLU A 16 -10.87 11.74 -0.81
C GLU A 16 -10.60 11.80 -2.31
N LEU A 17 -9.58 12.53 -2.72
CA LEU A 17 -9.16 12.63 -4.12
C LEU A 17 -8.70 11.28 -4.70
N VAL A 18 -8.15 10.39 -3.88
CA VAL A 18 -7.53 9.13 -4.33
C VAL A 18 -8.13 7.87 -3.71
N VAL A 19 -8.97 7.97 -2.68
CA VAL A 19 -9.53 6.82 -1.94
C VAL A 19 -10.29 5.83 -2.83
N TRP A 20 -10.96 6.32 -3.87
CA TRP A 20 -11.79 5.53 -4.78
C TRP A 20 -10.99 4.89 -5.93
N LEU A 21 -9.77 5.37 -6.19
CA LEU A 21 -8.97 4.95 -7.36
C LEU A 21 -8.57 3.48 -7.34
N PRO A 22 -8.10 2.88 -6.24
CA PRO A 22 -7.78 1.46 -6.21
C PRO A 22 -8.98 0.59 -6.62
N ALA A 23 -10.18 0.93 -6.15
CA ALA A 23 -11.40 0.21 -6.48
C ALA A 23 -11.77 0.35 -7.97
N LEU A 24 -11.61 1.56 -8.52
CA LEU A 24 -11.81 1.78 -9.96
C LEU A 24 -10.80 0.97 -10.79
N CYS A 25 -9.52 1.05 -10.45
CA CYS A 25 -8.45 0.37 -11.19
C CYS A 25 -8.68 -1.15 -11.22
N ARG A 26 -9.12 -1.74 -10.11
CA ARG A 26 -9.51 -3.15 -10.08
C ARG A 26 -10.70 -3.46 -10.99
N LYS A 27 -11.78 -2.67 -10.92
CA LYS A 27 -12.98 -2.88 -11.75
C LYS A 27 -12.67 -2.79 -13.25
N MET A 28 -11.73 -1.94 -13.62
CA MET A 28 -11.27 -1.72 -15.00
C MET A 28 -10.10 -2.63 -15.40
N GLU A 29 -9.67 -3.53 -14.52
CA GLU A 29 -8.51 -4.43 -14.70
C GLU A 29 -7.19 -3.71 -15.06
N VAL A 30 -7.02 -2.49 -14.58
CA VAL A 30 -5.79 -1.70 -14.77
C VAL A 30 -4.85 -1.95 -13.59
N PRO A 31 -3.59 -2.36 -13.82
CA PRO A 31 -2.59 -2.45 -12.76
C PRO A 31 -2.39 -1.10 -12.07
N TYR A 32 -2.40 -1.10 -10.73
CA TYR A 32 -2.13 0.11 -9.96
C TYR A 32 -1.09 -0.16 -8.87
N CYS A 33 -0.34 0.88 -8.52
CA CYS A 33 0.58 0.83 -7.38
C CYS A 33 0.43 2.08 -6.51
N ILE A 34 0.72 1.92 -5.22
CA ILE A 34 0.79 3.02 -4.26
C ILE A 34 2.25 3.25 -3.90
N VAL A 35 2.74 4.46 -4.14
CA VAL A 35 4.15 4.85 -3.98
C VAL A 35 4.28 5.93 -2.91
N LYS A 36 5.41 5.93 -2.22
CA LYS A 36 5.73 6.92 -1.20
C LYS A 36 6.13 8.27 -1.83
N GLY A 37 5.41 9.32 -1.48
CA GLY A 37 5.75 10.73 -1.71
C GLY A 37 5.13 11.33 -2.97
N LYS A 38 4.15 12.21 -2.81
CA LYS A 38 3.55 12.99 -3.92
C LYS A 38 4.54 13.98 -4.54
N SER A 39 5.53 14.43 -3.78
CA SER A 39 6.61 15.28 -4.28
C SER A 39 7.50 14.54 -5.27
N ARG A 40 7.82 13.26 -5.01
CA ARG A 40 8.62 12.42 -5.91
C ARG A 40 7.89 12.17 -7.23
N LEU A 41 6.57 11.95 -7.19
CA LEU A 41 5.76 11.88 -8.42
C LEU A 41 5.72 13.22 -9.15
N GLY A 42 5.64 14.34 -8.40
CA GLY A 42 5.71 15.68 -8.97
C GLY A 42 7.00 15.94 -9.75
N SER A 43 8.15 15.50 -9.25
CA SER A 43 9.44 15.65 -9.92
C SER A 43 9.49 15.03 -11.32
N ILE A 44 8.79 13.91 -11.54
CA ILE A 44 8.73 13.21 -12.84
C ILE A 44 8.04 14.08 -13.89
N VAL A 45 7.03 14.86 -13.49
CA VAL A 45 6.22 15.71 -14.38
C VAL A 45 6.63 17.19 -14.32
N HIS A 46 7.79 17.50 -13.72
CA HIS A 46 8.29 18.86 -13.52
C HIS A 46 7.30 19.77 -12.77
N LYS A 47 6.61 19.23 -11.76
CA LYS A 47 5.72 19.97 -10.85
C LYS A 47 6.19 19.78 -9.41
N LYS A 48 5.72 20.65 -8.50
CA LYS A 48 6.03 20.53 -7.07
C LYS A 48 5.45 19.25 -6.47
N THR A 49 4.23 18.87 -6.87
CA THR A 49 3.54 17.67 -6.39
C THR A 49 2.68 17.08 -7.51
N ALA A 50 2.45 15.76 -7.46
CA ALA A 50 1.46 15.06 -8.27
C ALA A 50 0.79 13.98 -7.43
N SER A 51 -0.55 13.94 -7.42
CA SER A 51 -1.31 12.97 -6.63
C SER A 51 -1.36 11.59 -7.30
N VAL A 52 -1.46 11.57 -8.63
CA VAL A 52 -1.59 10.34 -9.45
C VAL A 52 -0.85 10.55 -10.76
N LEU A 53 -0.17 9.51 -11.25
CA LEU A 53 0.39 9.45 -12.59
C LEU A 53 -0.22 8.27 -13.35
N CYS A 54 -0.45 8.46 -14.65
CA CYS A 54 -0.98 7.41 -15.53
C CYS A 54 -0.07 7.28 -16.75
N LEU A 55 0.42 6.06 -16.99
CA LEU A 55 1.13 5.72 -18.22
C LEU A 55 0.14 5.13 -19.20
N THR A 56 -0.01 5.77 -20.37
CA THR A 56 -0.93 5.35 -21.42
C THR A 56 -0.24 4.56 -22.52
N THR A 57 0.98 4.95 -22.86
CA THR A 57 1.78 4.34 -23.92
C THR A 57 3.24 4.26 -23.51
N VAL A 58 3.92 3.20 -23.89
CA VAL A 58 5.36 2.99 -23.67
C VAL A 58 6.02 2.78 -25.03
N LYS A 59 7.25 3.27 -25.20
CA LYS A 59 8.05 3.02 -26.41
C LYS A 59 8.36 1.53 -26.53
N ASN A 60 8.63 1.07 -27.75
CA ASN A 60 8.87 -0.35 -27.97
C ASN A 60 10.14 -0.86 -27.26
N GLU A 61 11.15 0.01 -27.13
CA GLU A 61 12.43 -0.29 -26.45
C GLU A 61 12.24 -0.68 -24.98
N ASP A 62 11.35 0.02 -24.26
CA ASP A 62 11.15 -0.15 -22.82
C ASP A 62 10.06 -1.19 -22.47
N LYS A 63 9.40 -1.77 -23.49
CA LYS A 63 8.20 -2.59 -23.32
C LYS A 63 8.46 -3.87 -22.50
N LEU A 64 9.64 -4.47 -22.65
CA LEU A 64 10.02 -5.69 -21.92
C LEU A 64 10.23 -5.42 -20.43
N GLU A 65 10.94 -4.34 -20.09
CA GLU A 65 11.15 -3.94 -18.70
C GLU A 65 9.83 -3.53 -18.05
N PHE A 66 9.02 -2.75 -18.77
CA PHE A 66 7.71 -2.34 -18.31
C PHE A 66 6.78 -3.52 -18.00
N SER A 67 6.81 -4.57 -18.82
CA SER A 67 5.99 -5.78 -18.60
C SER A 67 6.36 -6.49 -17.29
N LYS A 68 7.65 -6.59 -16.96
CA LYS A 68 8.10 -7.15 -15.68
C LYS A 68 7.59 -6.34 -14.48
N ILE A 69 7.62 -5.01 -14.60
CA ILE A 69 7.11 -4.10 -13.56
C ILE A 69 5.61 -4.29 -13.39
N LEU A 70 4.84 -4.40 -14.48
CA LEU A 70 3.40 -4.63 -14.43
C LEU A 70 3.04 -5.94 -13.70
N GLU A 71 3.74 -7.04 -14.01
CA GLU A 71 3.53 -8.33 -13.33
C GLU A 71 3.77 -8.22 -11.83
N ALA A 72 4.90 -7.62 -11.43
CA ALA A 72 5.23 -7.42 -10.01
C ALA A 72 4.21 -6.53 -9.29
N ILE A 73 3.69 -5.49 -9.96
CA ILE A 73 2.67 -4.60 -9.40
C ILE A 73 1.33 -5.32 -9.25
N LYS A 74 0.90 -6.05 -10.28
CA LYS A 74 -0.39 -6.76 -10.29
C LYS A 74 -0.47 -7.78 -9.15
N ALA A 75 0.60 -8.57 -8.98
CA ALA A 75 0.71 -9.55 -7.89
C ALA A 75 0.69 -8.93 -6.48
N ASN A 76 1.15 -7.68 -6.34
CA ASN A 76 1.22 -7.01 -5.04
C ASN A 76 -0.02 -6.20 -4.67
N PHE A 77 -0.75 -5.66 -5.65
CA PHE A 77 -1.87 -4.75 -5.39
C PHE A 77 -3.20 -5.29 -5.89
N ASN A 78 -3.31 -5.56 -7.20
CA ASN A 78 -4.57 -5.97 -7.81
C ASN A 78 -5.05 -7.34 -7.31
N ASP A 79 -4.15 -8.32 -7.25
CA ASP A 79 -4.51 -9.70 -6.86
C ASP A 79 -4.78 -9.81 -5.36
N LYS A 80 -4.12 -8.97 -4.55
CA LYS A 80 -4.30 -8.91 -3.08
C LYS A 80 -5.42 -7.97 -2.65
N PHE A 81 -6.18 -7.40 -3.59
CA PHE A 81 -7.15 -6.36 -3.27
C PHE A 81 -8.20 -6.79 -2.25
N ASP A 82 -8.73 -8.02 -2.35
CA ASP A 82 -9.77 -8.49 -1.42
C ASP A 82 -9.25 -8.67 0.01
N GLU A 83 -8.00 -9.07 0.15
CA GLU A 83 -7.32 -9.15 1.44
C GLU A 83 -7.15 -7.73 2.02
N VAL A 84 -6.63 -6.80 1.21
CA VAL A 84 -6.38 -5.42 1.63
C VAL A 84 -7.69 -4.70 2.01
N ARG A 85 -8.78 -4.92 1.27
CA ARG A 85 -10.10 -4.33 1.58
C ARG A 85 -10.63 -4.77 2.94
N LYS A 86 -10.40 -6.04 3.32
CA LYS A 86 -10.88 -6.61 4.59
C LYS A 86 -9.97 -6.29 5.77
N LYS A 87 -8.73 -5.89 5.50
CA LYS A 87 -7.73 -5.57 6.52
C LYS A 87 -7.93 -4.16 7.04
N TRP A 88 -8.36 -4.07 8.30
CA TRP A 88 -8.40 -2.80 9.02
C TRP A 88 -7.01 -2.45 9.56
N GLY A 89 -6.59 -1.21 9.34
CA GLY A 89 -5.36 -0.66 9.92
C GLY A 89 -5.58 -0.10 11.33
N GLY A 90 -4.49 0.32 11.98
CA GLY A 90 -4.55 0.90 13.32
C GLY A 90 -4.63 -0.15 14.43
N GLY A 91 -5.14 0.23 15.60
CA GLY A 91 -5.28 -0.67 16.76
C GLY A 91 -3.96 -1.02 17.47
N VAL A 92 -2.83 -0.45 17.03
CA VAL A 92 -1.52 -0.69 17.65
C VAL A 92 -1.36 0.23 18.87
N MET A 93 -1.36 -0.35 20.07
CA MET A 93 -1.11 0.41 21.31
C MET A 93 0.30 1.00 21.32
N GLY A 94 0.50 2.10 22.05
CA GLY A 94 1.83 2.71 22.19
C GLY A 94 2.85 1.79 22.90
N SER A 95 4.13 1.98 22.59
CA SER A 95 5.24 1.15 23.06
C SER A 95 5.27 0.97 24.59
N LYS A 96 5.01 2.03 25.35
CA LYS A 96 4.94 2.00 26.82
C LYS A 96 3.84 1.08 27.34
N SER A 97 2.67 1.10 26.70
CA SER A 97 1.53 0.27 27.09
C SER A 97 1.75 -1.21 26.73
N GLN A 98 2.31 -1.47 25.55
CA GLN A 98 2.71 -2.82 25.15
C GLN A 98 3.74 -3.41 26.11
N ALA A 99 4.75 -2.62 26.52
CA ALA A 99 5.77 -3.07 27.46
C ALA A 99 5.19 -3.45 28.84
N LYS A 100 4.26 -2.63 29.37
CA LYS A 100 3.56 -2.93 30.62
C LYS A 100 2.72 -4.21 30.53
N THR A 101 1.98 -4.37 29.43
CA THR A 101 1.14 -5.55 29.18
C THR A 101 2.00 -6.81 29.08
N LYS A 102 3.09 -6.76 28.31
CA LYS A 102 4.06 -7.86 28.17
C LYS A 102 4.74 -8.22 29.50
N ALA A 103 5.05 -7.24 30.34
CA ALA A 103 5.61 -7.49 31.68
C ALA A 103 4.61 -8.23 32.57
N ARG A 104 3.34 -7.82 32.56
CA ARG A 104 2.26 -8.48 33.29
C ARG A 104 2.01 -9.90 32.76
N GLU A 105 1.93 -10.09 31.45
CA GLU A 105 1.77 -11.41 30.82
C GLU A 105 2.91 -12.36 31.19
N ARG A 106 4.15 -11.88 31.23
CA ARG A 106 5.31 -12.68 31.66
C ARG A 106 5.19 -13.15 33.11
N LEU A 107 4.68 -12.31 34.01
CA LEU A 107 4.47 -12.69 35.41
C LEU A 107 3.37 -13.74 35.53
N ILE A 108 2.22 -13.50 34.87
CA ILE A 108 1.10 -14.46 34.85
C ILE A 108 1.53 -15.80 34.25
N ALA A 109 2.30 -15.80 33.16
CA ALA A 109 2.81 -17.03 32.55
C ALA A 109 3.77 -17.79 33.48
N LYS A 110 4.62 -17.08 34.25
CA LYS A 110 5.48 -17.69 35.27
C LYS A 110 4.65 -18.31 36.39
N GLU A 111 3.63 -17.61 36.89
CA GLU A 111 2.73 -18.12 37.94
C GLU A 111 1.93 -19.34 37.46
N ALA A 112 1.43 -19.33 36.22
CA ALA A 112 0.72 -20.46 35.63
C ALA A 112 1.63 -21.68 35.46
N ALA A 113 2.87 -21.48 34.98
CA ALA A 113 3.84 -22.57 34.84
C ALA A 113 4.24 -23.18 36.20
N GLN A 114 4.36 -22.37 37.25
CA GLN A 114 4.62 -22.85 38.61
C GLN A 114 3.44 -23.60 39.21
N ARG A 115 2.19 -23.29 38.83
CA ARG A 115 0.98 -24.00 39.30
C ARG A 115 0.72 -25.32 38.58
N MET A 116 1.33 -25.57 37.43
CA MET A 116 1.19 -26.81 36.67
C MET A 116 2.26 -27.86 37.01
N ASN A 117 3.28 -27.47 37.78
CA ASN A 117 4.22 -28.39 38.44
C ASN A 117 3.73 -28.71 39.85
#